data_AF-A0A1B6H4B8-F1
#
_entry.id   AF-A0A1B6H4B8-F1
#
_cell.length_a   1.000
_cell.length_b   1.000
_cell.length_c   1.000
_cell.angle_alpha   90.00
_cell.angle_beta   90.00
_cell.angle_gamma   90.00
#
_symmetry.space_group_name_H-M   'P 1'
#
loop_
_entity.id
_entity.type
_entity.pdbx_description
1 polymer ?
#
loop_
_entity_poly.entity_id
_entity_poly.type
_entity_poly.pdbx_seq_one_letter_code
_entity_poly.pdbx_strand_id
1 'polypeptide(L)'
;RKLDWIRTSTMKYGDVNLQLELLQQNKFITSDCSNESLENLLNLLTLPDLKKLCKSYKLPESGVKNDLISKIIARARQPSIKSYFTQTKNNSSGETLLRGKIYEMLGVVIKVENGPYQTFSRCLVFFSYPHFRGLERDRFSDQLALVSQLRNLTFPAYEIRRTKIFHSREHFLSYEAALIESSAMMEAKEDKNWDLALSRVRNIYQKLKIYLADEQMRKEVEAMPDFLRRFTAGGCYVRALGSGIKVLKKTEQTLGEAEACLLLLLDQRLFSRHRRGEWFEELALLYQHNIKDNVKATQAVLRGLRDEYIDLVSRHTLCARAAMLEGRKKNGLKDYLKDALAAQRGLVESLEEPPSVTISQQILNSSRPGLKQVYVQNSAGGQMLSSVEEVAREHFRHQGFTYGGHDEGGIIKSLIFTCFWNEIYGETMADGNGLFHSEYQTMPLDWNSETFYDRRRENLKSKL
;
A
#
# COMPACT_ATOMS: atom_id res chain seq x y z
N ARG A 1 -6.77 -7.39 -16.89
CA ARG A 1 -7.72 -8.37 -16.29
C ARG A 1 -6.95 -9.15 -15.23
N LYS A 2 -7.61 -9.66 -14.18
CA LYS A 2 -6.97 -10.57 -13.21
C LYS A 2 -6.41 -11.79 -13.96
N LEU A 3 -5.24 -12.29 -13.55
CA LEU A 3 -4.66 -13.52 -14.08
C LEU A 3 -5.49 -14.71 -13.59
N ASP A 4 -6.44 -15.13 -14.41
CA ASP A 4 -7.35 -16.24 -14.09
C ASP A 4 -7.88 -16.87 -15.38
N TRP A 5 -8.54 -18.02 -15.25
CA TRP A 5 -9.23 -18.67 -16.35
C TRP A 5 -10.40 -17.83 -16.86
N ILE A 6 -10.59 -17.84 -18.18
CA ILE A 6 -11.60 -17.08 -18.88
C ILE A 6 -12.35 -18.01 -19.82
N ARG A 7 -13.68 -17.96 -19.79
CA ARG A 7 -14.52 -18.58 -20.82
C ARG A 7 -14.43 -17.77 -22.10
N THR A 8 -14.03 -18.41 -23.20
CA THR A 8 -13.98 -17.76 -24.53
C THR A 8 -15.35 -17.19 -24.94
N SER A 9 -16.44 -17.89 -24.60
CA SER A 9 -17.83 -17.45 -24.83
C SER A 9 -18.22 -16.14 -24.12
N THR A 10 -17.44 -15.69 -23.14
CA THR A 10 -17.69 -14.43 -22.40
C THR A 10 -16.84 -13.27 -22.90
N MET A 11 -15.94 -13.52 -23.85
CA MET A 11 -15.07 -12.49 -24.41
C MET A 11 -15.87 -11.60 -25.36
N LYS A 12 -15.71 -10.27 -25.23
CA LYS A 12 -16.41 -9.27 -26.06
C LYS A 12 -15.44 -8.59 -27.04
N TYR A 13 -14.65 -9.40 -27.75
CA TYR A 13 -13.62 -8.92 -28.67
C TYR A 13 -13.81 -9.55 -30.04
N GLY A 14 -14.81 -9.12 -30.83
CA GLY A 14 -15.00 -9.58 -32.22
C GLY A 14 -14.84 -11.10 -32.44
N ASP A 15 -14.39 -11.49 -33.65
CA ASP A 15 -13.85 -12.83 -33.90
C ASP A 15 -12.33 -12.80 -33.63
N VAL A 16 -11.89 -13.52 -32.60
CA VAL A 16 -10.49 -13.62 -32.18
C VAL A 16 -9.95 -15.06 -32.25
N ASN A 17 -10.67 -15.97 -32.90
CA ASN A 17 -10.32 -17.40 -32.87
C ASN A 17 -8.92 -17.65 -33.43
N LEU A 18 -8.58 -17.04 -34.57
CA LEU A 18 -7.25 -17.15 -35.17
C LEU A 18 -6.14 -16.64 -34.23
N GLN A 19 -6.37 -15.52 -33.54
CA GLN A 19 -5.41 -14.94 -32.59
C GLN A 19 -5.24 -15.85 -31.37
N LEU A 20 -6.32 -16.45 -30.86
CA LEU A 20 -6.25 -17.40 -29.75
C LEU A 20 -5.50 -18.67 -30.14
N GLU A 21 -5.74 -19.22 -31.34
CA GLU A 21 -5.00 -20.36 -31.86
C GLU A 21 -3.50 -20.05 -31.96
N LEU A 22 -3.14 -18.90 -32.53
CA LEU A 22 -1.74 -18.45 -32.61
C LEU A 22 -1.11 -18.28 -31.23
N LEU A 23 -1.82 -17.67 -30.27
CA LEU A 23 -1.33 -17.51 -28.90
C LEU A 23 -1.12 -18.87 -28.21
N GLN A 24 -1.99 -19.83 -28.45
CA GLN A 24 -1.89 -21.18 -27.89
C GLN A 24 -0.73 -21.96 -28.52
N GLN A 25 -0.60 -21.94 -29.85
CA GLN A 25 0.54 -22.54 -30.57
C GLN A 25 1.89 -22.00 -30.08
N ASN A 26 1.93 -20.70 -29.75
CA ASN A 26 3.12 -20.03 -29.23
C ASN A 26 3.24 -20.07 -27.69
N LYS A 27 2.40 -20.85 -26.99
CA LYS A 27 2.44 -21.04 -25.53
C LYS A 27 2.27 -19.76 -24.70
N PHE A 28 1.56 -18.77 -25.22
CA PHE A 28 1.15 -17.57 -24.46
C PHE A 28 -0.12 -17.80 -23.64
N ILE A 29 -0.96 -18.72 -24.10
CA ILE A 29 -2.16 -19.14 -23.38
C ILE A 29 -2.25 -20.67 -23.37
N THR A 30 -3.00 -21.19 -22.41
CA THR A 30 -3.36 -22.60 -22.33
C THR A 30 -4.86 -22.75 -22.21
N SER A 31 -5.39 -23.81 -22.81
CA SER A 31 -6.75 -24.29 -22.62
C SER A 31 -6.80 -25.55 -21.72
N ASP A 32 -5.64 -26.05 -21.28
CA ASP A 32 -5.55 -27.24 -20.45
C ASP A 32 -5.75 -26.91 -18.97
N CYS A 33 -6.98 -27.11 -18.50
CA CYS A 33 -7.37 -26.94 -17.09
C CYS A 33 -7.44 -28.27 -16.33
N SER A 34 -6.84 -29.35 -16.84
CA SER A 34 -6.91 -30.70 -16.24
C SER A 34 -6.39 -30.77 -14.80
N ASN A 35 -5.34 -30.00 -14.51
CA ASN A 35 -4.71 -29.92 -13.20
C ASN A 35 -5.38 -28.93 -12.24
N GLU A 36 -6.42 -28.22 -12.69
CA GLU A 36 -7.10 -27.21 -11.89
C GLU A 36 -8.00 -27.84 -10.81
N SER A 37 -8.15 -27.15 -9.67
CA SER A 37 -8.99 -27.63 -8.58
C SER A 37 -10.47 -27.58 -8.97
N LEU A 38 -11.27 -28.51 -8.43
CA LEU A 38 -12.73 -28.49 -8.66
C LEU A 38 -13.36 -27.17 -8.20
N GLU A 39 -12.88 -26.59 -7.11
CA GLU A 39 -13.36 -25.31 -6.60
C GLU A 39 -13.10 -24.17 -7.59
N ASN A 40 -11.90 -24.10 -8.16
CA ASN A 40 -11.55 -23.09 -9.16
C ASN A 40 -12.36 -23.28 -10.44
N LEU A 41 -12.48 -24.52 -10.94
CA LEU A 41 -13.29 -24.83 -12.12
C LEU A 41 -14.77 -24.48 -11.92
N LEU A 42 -15.36 -24.82 -10.77
CA LEU A 42 -16.73 -24.46 -10.43
C LEU A 42 -16.91 -22.95 -10.26
N ASN A 43 -15.88 -22.23 -9.80
CA ASN A 43 -15.91 -20.77 -9.73
C ASN A 43 -15.96 -20.09 -11.11
N LEU A 44 -15.59 -20.79 -12.18
CA LEU A 44 -15.79 -20.30 -13.55
C LEU A 44 -17.25 -20.43 -14.02
N LEU A 45 -18.06 -21.24 -13.34
CA LEU A 45 -19.49 -21.37 -13.64
C LEU A 45 -20.30 -20.14 -13.21
N THR A 46 -21.30 -19.81 -14.02
CA THR A 46 -22.31 -18.81 -13.67
C THR A 46 -23.23 -19.37 -12.59
N LEU A 47 -23.94 -18.50 -11.85
CA LEU A 47 -24.89 -18.97 -10.84
C LEU A 47 -26.00 -19.88 -11.43
N PRO A 48 -26.57 -19.59 -12.62
CA PRO A 48 -27.48 -20.51 -13.31
C PRO A 48 -26.85 -21.87 -13.63
N ASP A 49 -25.58 -21.90 -14.07
CA ASP A 49 -24.87 -23.15 -14.35
C ASP A 49 -24.72 -24.00 -13.08
N LEU A 50 -24.35 -23.37 -11.96
CA LEU A 50 -24.24 -24.06 -10.67
C LEU A 50 -25.58 -24.64 -10.21
N LYS A 51 -26.68 -23.91 -10.37
CA LYS A 51 -28.03 -24.41 -10.04
C LYS A 51 -28.44 -25.60 -10.92
N LYS A 52 -28.16 -25.55 -12.22
CA LYS A 52 -28.36 -26.70 -13.12
C LYS A 52 -27.55 -27.92 -12.67
N LEU A 53 -26.30 -27.69 -12.25
CA LEU A 53 -25.43 -28.75 -11.76
C LEU A 53 -25.97 -29.33 -10.45
N CYS A 54 -26.39 -28.51 -9.48
CA CYS A 54 -27.09 -28.93 -8.27
C CYS A 54 -28.30 -29.82 -8.58
N LYS A 55 -29.17 -29.40 -9.50
CA LYS A 55 -30.34 -30.17 -9.93
C LYS A 55 -29.95 -31.55 -10.48
N SER A 56 -28.88 -31.61 -11.30
CA SER A 56 -28.38 -32.88 -11.85
C SER A 56 -27.85 -33.85 -10.79
N TYR A 57 -27.44 -33.33 -9.63
CA TYR A 57 -26.98 -34.10 -8.46
C TYR A 57 -28.05 -34.27 -7.38
N LYS A 58 -29.29 -33.82 -7.63
CA LYS A 58 -30.41 -33.80 -6.67
C LYS A 58 -30.08 -33.03 -5.37
N LEU A 59 -29.34 -31.94 -5.50
CA LEU A 59 -28.99 -31.02 -4.41
C LEU A 59 -29.92 -29.79 -4.40
N PRO A 60 -30.15 -29.16 -3.24
CA PRO A 60 -30.88 -27.89 -3.16
C PRO A 60 -30.21 -26.79 -4.00
N GLU A 61 -31.03 -26.00 -4.71
CA GLU A 61 -30.58 -24.88 -5.56
C GLU A 61 -30.50 -23.52 -4.81
N SER A 62 -30.87 -23.51 -3.52
CA SER A 62 -30.82 -22.34 -2.66
C SER A 62 -29.44 -22.15 -2.04
N GLY A 63 -28.97 -20.90 -2.04
CA GLY A 63 -27.70 -20.52 -1.44
C GLY A 63 -26.93 -19.49 -2.26
N VAL A 64 -25.87 -18.97 -1.64
CA VAL A 64 -24.84 -18.16 -2.33
C VAL A 64 -23.88 -19.07 -3.09
N LYS A 65 -23.14 -18.51 -4.05
CA LYS A 65 -22.25 -19.26 -4.96
C LYS A 65 -21.33 -20.26 -4.23
N ASN A 66 -20.64 -19.81 -3.18
CA ASN A 66 -19.68 -20.65 -2.44
C ASN A 66 -20.34 -21.85 -1.74
N ASP A 67 -21.57 -21.68 -1.24
CA ASP A 67 -22.34 -22.76 -0.61
C ASP A 67 -22.74 -23.83 -1.64
N LEU A 68 -23.21 -23.42 -2.82
CA LEU A 68 -23.52 -24.35 -3.91
C LEU A 68 -22.27 -25.14 -4.36
N ILE A 69 -21.14 -24.46 -4.54
CA ILE A 69 -19.85 -25.09 -4.89
C ILE A 69 -19.48 -26.15 -3.84
N SER A 70 -19.56 -25.79 -2.56
CA SER A 70 -19.22 -26.69 -1.45
C SER A 70 -20.10 -27.93 -1.42
N LYS A 71 -21.43 -27.77 -1.60
CA LYS A 71 -22.40 -28.88 -1.69
C LYS A 71 -22.11 -29.82 -2.86
N ILE A 72 -21.79 -29.28 -4.03
CA ILE A 72 -21.48 -30.06 -5.24
C ILE A 72 -20.20 -30.89 -5.04
N ILE A 73 -19.13 -30.27 -4.53
CA ILE A 73 -17.86 -30.97 -4.24
C ILE A 73 -18.09 -32.08 -3.20
N ALA A 74 -18.80 -31.77 -2.11
CA ALA A 74 -19.11 -32.76 -1.09
C ALA A 74 -19.87 -33.95 -1.67
N ARG A 75 -20.86 -33.70 -2.54
CA ARG A 75 -21.64 -34.76 -3.20
C ARG A 75 -20.81 -35.61 -4.15
N ALA A 76 -19.89 -35.00 -4.90
CA ALA A 76 -19.00 -35.72 -5.82
C ALA A 76 -17.97 -36.60 -5.09
N ARG A 77 -17.60 -36.25 -3.86
CA ARG A 77 -16.70 -37.03 -2.99
C ARG A 77 -17.39 -38.14 -2.20
N GLN A 78 -18.73 -38.21 -2.23
CA GLN A 78 -19.44 -39.29 -1.53
C GLN A 78 -19.15 -40.65 -2.18
N PRO A 79 -18.92 -41.71 -1.38
CA PRO A 79 -18.71 -43.06 -1.90
C PRO A 79 -19.90 -43.54 -2.74
N SER A 80 -19.63 -44.23 -3.84
CA SER A 80 -20.70 -44.83 -4.64
C SER A 80 -21.29 -46.06 -3.92
N ILE A 81 -22.57 -46.38 -4.16
CA ILE A 81 -23.19 -47.60 -3.60
C ILE A 81 -22.43 -48.86 -4.06
N LYS A 82 -21.80 -48.84 -5.25
CA LYS A 82 -20.95 -49.93 -5.75
C LYS A 82 -19.67 -50.16 -4.94
N SER A 83 -19.10 -49.15 -4.28
CA SER A 83 -17.89 -49.32 -3.47
C SER A 83 -18.15 -50.11 -2.19
N TYR A 84 -19.40 -50.14 -1.72
CA TYR A 84 -19.82 -51.02 -0.62
C TYR A 84 -19.83 -52.50 -1.00
N PHE A 85 -20.04 -52.82 -2.29
CA PHE A 85 -20.07 -54.20 -2.80
C PHE A 85 -18.72 -54.71 -3.32
N THR A 86 -17.75 -53.84 -3.58
CA THR A 86 -16.52 -54.20 -4.32
C THR A 86 -15.21 -53.94 -3.56
N GLN A 87 -15.25 -53.57 -2.26
CA GLN A 87 -14.08 -53.28 -1.40
C GLN A 87 -12.97 -52.41 -2.04
N THR A 88 -13.26 -51.66 -3.10
CA THR A 88 -12.33 -50.78 -3.79
C THR A 88 -12.65 -49.33 -3.43
N LYS A 89 -11.77 -48.71 -2.64
CA LYS A 89 -11.87 -47.30 -2.23
C LYS A 89 -11.35 -46.36 -3.33
N ASN A 90 -12.06 -46.24 -4.45
CA ASN A 90 -11.73 -45.24 -5.48
C ASN A 90 -12.68 -44.03 -5.41
N ASN A 91 -12.35 -43.08 -4.52
CA ASN A 91 -13.02 -41.77 -4.42
C ASN A 91 -12.86 -40.91 -5.70
N SER A 92 -11.93 -41.25 -6.60
CA SER A 92 -11.62 -40.51 -7.83
C SER A 92 -12.71 -40.56 -8.91
N SER A 93 -13.60 -41.56 -8.89
CA SER A 93 -14.61 -41.76 -9.94
C SER A 93 -15.67 -40.65 -9.98
N GLY A 94 -16.15 -40.20 -8.83
CA GLY A 94 -17.16 -39.14 -8.71
C GLY A 94 -16.62 -37.76 -9.10
N GLU A 95 -15.39 -37.44 -8.69
CA GLU A 95 -14.71 -36.21 -9.08
C GLU A 95 -14.40 -36.17 -10.59
N THR A 96 -14.03 -37.30 -11.18
CA THR A 96 -13.78 -37.41 -12.63
C THR A 96 -15.06 -37.16 -13.42
N LEU A 97 -16.19 -37.75 -13.02
CA LEU A 97 -17.48 -37.50 -13.63
C LEU A 97 -17.91 -36.04 -13.49
N LEU A 98 -17.70 -35.44 -12.32
CA LEU A 98 -17.98 -34.03 -12.07
C LEU A 98 -17.13 -33.13 -12.99
N ARG A 99 -15.82 -33.39 -13.14
CA ARG A 99 -14.95 -32.66 -14.08
C ARG A 99 -15.48 -32.72 -15.51
N GLY A 100 -15.88 -33.90 -15.99
CA GLY A 100 -16.47 -34.08 -17.33
C GLY A 100 -17.68 -33.17 -17.56
N LYS A 101 -18.63 -33.16 -16.60
CA LYS A 101 -19.80 -32.26 -16.65
C LYS A 101 -19.40 -30.79 -16.60
N ILE A 102 -18.41 -30.43 -15.78
CA ILE A 102 -17.94 -29.03 -15.68
C ILE A 102 -17.34 -28.58 -17.01
N TYR A 103 -16.52 -29.41 -17.67
CA TYR A 103 -15.93 -29.08 -18.97
C TYR A 103 -16.98 -28.91 -20.07
N GLU A 104 -17.98 -29.79 -20.12
CA GLU A 104 -19.10 -29.66 -21.06
C GLU A 104 -19.85 -28.33 -20.87
N MET A 105 -20.06 -27.90 -19.62
CA MET A 105 -20.71 -26.63 -19.31
C MET A 105 -19.82 -25.39 -19.52
N LEU A 106 -18.51 -25.51 -19.30
CA LEU A 106 -17.56 -24.42 -19.48
C LEU A 106 -17.29 -24.11 -20.95
N GLY A 107 -17.30 -25.14 -21.80
CA GLY A 107 -16.79 -25.05 -23.17
C GLY A 107 -15.30 -24.75 -23.17
N VAL A 108 -14.84 -23.99 -24.18
CA VAL A 108 -13.43 -23.59 -24.27
C VAL A 108 -13.10 -22.51 -23.24
N VAL A 109 -12.19 -22.84 -22.33
CA VAL A 109 -11.59 -21.89 -21.40
C VAL A 109 -10.14 -21.67 -21.77
N ILE A 110 -9.64 -20.47 -21.49
CA ILE A 110 -8.25 -20.10 -21.70
C ILE A 110 -7.70 -19.38 -20.48
N LYS A 111 -6.40 -19.49 -20.26
CA LYS A 111 -5.66 -18.72 -19.26
C LYS A 111 -4.31 -18.34 -19.83
N VAL A 112 -3.83 -17.14 -19.49
CA VAL A 112 -2.47 -16.72 -19.86
C VAL A 112 -1.47 -17.59 -19.13
N GLU A 113 -0.48 -18.08 -19.86
CA GLU A 113 0.58 -18.92 -19.33
C GLU A 113 1.48 -18.15 -18.36
N ASN A 114 1.89 -18.80 -17.27
CA ASN A 114 2.63 -18.15 -16.18
C ASN A 114 4.01 -17.64 -16.65
N GLY A 115 4.70 -18.39 -17.52
CA GLY A 115 6.04 -18.02 -18.00
C GLY A 115 6.07 -16.69 -18.78
N PRO A 116 5.28 -16.57 -19.86
CA PRO A 116 5.14 -15.31 -20.59
C PRO A 116 4.60 -14.18 -19.73
N TYR A 117 3.59 -14.46 -18.89
CA TYR A 117 3.05 -13.47 -17.95
C TYR A 117 4.14 -12.90 -17.04
N GLN A 118 4.94 -13.75 -16.38
CA GLN A 118 6.02 -13.31 -15.51
C GLN A 118 7.07 -12.49 -16.28
N THR A 119 7.39 -12.89 -17.51
CA THR A 119 8.36 -12.17 -18.35
C THR A 119 7.89 -10.74 -18.65
N PHE A 120 6.64 -10.58 -19.08
CA PHE A 120 6.08 -9.25 -19.33
C PHE A 120 5.88 -8.43 -18.05
N SER A 121 5.49 -9.08 -16.94
CA SER A 121 5.39 -8.43 -15.63
C SER A 121 6.74 -7.83 -15.20
N ARG A 122 7.85 -8.55 -15.42
CA ARG A 122 9.20 -8.04 -15.16
C ARG A 122 9.57 -6.86 -16.04
N CYS A 123 9.27 -6.95 -17.34
CA CYS A 123 9.48 -5.84 -18.27
C CYS A 123 8.70 -4.60 -17.81
N LEU A 124 7.47 -4.78 -17.33
CA LEU A 124 6.64 -3.71 -16.80
C LEU A 124 7.22 -3.09 -15.53
N VAL A 125 7.78 -3.90 -14.62
CA VAL A 125 8.50 -3.40 -13.44
C VAL A 125 9.72 -2.57 -13.86
N PHE A 126 10.54 -3.05 -14.80
CA PHE A 126 11.69 -2.29 -15.34
C PHE A 126 11.27 -0.98 -15.99
N PHE A 127 10.19 -1.00 -16.76
CA PHE A 127 9.64 0.19 -17.40
C PHE A 127 9.18 1.24 -16.38
N SER A 128 8.58 0.80 -15.28
CA SER A 128 7.79 1.69 -14.42
C SER A 128 8.29 1.89 -12.98
N TYR A 129 9.33 1.19 -12.52
CA TYR A 129 9.86 1.43 -11.17
C TYR A 129 10.22 2.90 -10.86
N PRO A 130 10.70 3.75 -11.81
CA PRO A 130 11.08 5.12 -11.47
C PRO A 130 9.88 5.99 -11.12
N HIS A 131 8.73 5.78 -11.75
CA HIS A 131 7.57 6.68 -11.67
C HIS A 131 6.28 6.05 -11.11
N PHE A 132 6.15 4.72 -11.11
CA PHE A 132 4.99 4.05 -10.54
C PHE A 132 5.00 4.07 -9.00
N ARG A 133 3.83 4.32 -8.39
CA ARG A 133 3.65 4.44 -6.94
C ARG A 133 2.45 3.64 -6.38
N GLY A 134 1.73 2.90 -7.22
CA GLY A 134 0.54 2.12 -6.83
C GLY A 134 0.85 0.70 -6.36
N LEU A 135 -0.20 -0.13 -6.33
CA LEU A 135 -0.14 -1.55 -6.02
C LEU A 135 0.19 -2.38 -7.28
N GLU A 136 0.82 -3.53 -7.11
CA GLU A 136 1.18 -4.40 -8.24
C GLU A 136 -0.04 -4.84 -9.05
N ARG A 137 -1.21 -5.02 -8.42
CA ARG A 137 -2.46 -5.34 -9.13
C ARG A 137 -2.89 -4.26 -10.14
N ASP A 138 -2.52 -2.99 -9.90
CA ASP A 138 -2.92 -1.83 -10.69
C ASP A 138 -1.85 -1.39 -11.70
N ARG A 139 -0.60 -1.86 -11.54
CA ARG A 139 0.54 -1.46 -12.38
C ARG A 139 0.23 -1.54 -13.86
N PHE A 140 -0.33 -2.66 -14.33
CA PHE A 140 -0.64 -2.83 -15.75
C PHE A 140 -1.69 -1.83 -16.25
N SER A 141 -2.80 -1.66 -15.53
CA SER A 141 -3.86 -0.72 -15.93
C SER A 141 -3.36 0.72 -15.93
N ASP A 142 -2.58 1.09 -14.92
CA ASP A 142 -2.08 2.46 -14.77
C ASP A 142 -1.04 2.80 -15.84
N GLN A 143 -0.14 1.85 -16.15
CA GLN A 143 0.82 2.06 -17.23
C GLN A 143 0.15 2.05 -18.60
N LEU A 144 -0.90 1.24 -18.81
CA LEU A 144 -1.67 1.28 -20.05
C LEU A 144 -2.39 2.62 -20.20
N ALA A 145 -3.02 3.11 -19.13
CA ALA A 145 -3.67 4.43 -19.12
C ALA A 145 -2.67 5.55 -19.45
N LEU A 146 -1.51 5.55 -18.79
CA LEU A 146 -0.41 6.46 -19.06
C LEU A 146 0.00 6.45 -20.55
N VAL A 147 0.27 5.26 -21.10
CA VAL A 147 0.71 5.11 -22.50
C VAL A 147 -0.39 5.55 -23.49
N SER A 148 -1.66 5.26 -23.19
CA SER A 148 -2.79 5.67 -24.03
C SER A 148 -3.01 7.19 -24.07
N GLN A 149 -2.56 7.90 -23.03
CA GLN A 149 -2.75 9.35 -22.89
C GLN A 149 -1.52 10.15 -23.31
N LEU A 150 -0.44 9.51 -23.81
CA LEU A 150 0.83 10.18 -24.09
C LEU A 150 0.71 11.37 -25.03
N ARG A 151 -0.22 11.35 -25.99
CA ARG A 151 -0.44 12.47 -26.91
C ARG A 151 -0.98 13.74 -26.23
N ASN A 152 -1.55 13.59 -25.03
CA ASN A 152 -2.22 14.66 -24.29
C ASN A 152 -1.47 15.09 -23.02
N LEU A 153 -0.34 14.44 -22.70
CA LEU A 153 0.44 14.71 -21.50
C LEU A 153 1.79 15.30 -21.88
N THR A 154 2.18 16.38 -21.21
CA THR A 154 3.53 16.95 -21.31
C THR A 154 4.24 16.70 -19.99
N PHE A 155 5.36 15.99 -20.04
CA PHE A 155 6.23 15.75 -18.89
C PHE A 155 7.27 16.87 -18.76
N PRO A 156 7.84 17.09 -17.56
CA PRO A 156 8.97 17.99 -17.40
C PRO A 156 10.13 17.60 -18.33
N ALA A 157 10.83 18.60 -18.88
CA ALA A 157 12.00 18.38 -19.70
C ALA A 157 13.24 18.17 -18.82
N TYR A 158 13.92 17.05 -18.99
CA TYR A 158 15.17 16.70 -18.31
C TYR A 158 15.99 15.72 -19.15
N GLU A 159 17.30 15.66 -18.91
CA GLU A 159 18.16 14.62 -19.49
C GLU A 159 17.97 13.30 -18.73
N ILE A 160 17.72 12.22 -19.47
CA ILE A 160 17.61 10.88 -18.88
C ILE A 160 19.01 10.31 -18.67
N ARG A 161 19.39 10.11 -17.41
CA ARG A 161 20.62 9.43 -17.01
C ARG A 161 20.27 8.22 -16.17
N ARG A 162 20.56 7.01 -16.67
CA ARG A 162 20.17 5.76 -16.02
C ARG A 162 21.29 5.25 -15.12
N THR A 163 20.95 4.91 -13.87
CA THR A 163 21.82 4.15 -12.97
C THR A 163 21.50 2.66 -13.02
N LYS A 164 22.55 1.83 -12.96
CA LYS A 164 22.41 0.39 -12.72
C LYS A 164 22.01 0.13 -11.26
N ILE A 165 20.73 -0.11 -11.02
CA ILE A 165 20.21 -0.42 -9.68
C ILE A 165 20.44 -1.90 -9.33
N PHE A 166 20.11 -2.79 -10.26
CA PHE A 166 20.22 -4.23 -10.07
C PHE A 166 21.52 -4.74 -10.68
N HIS A 167 22.38 -5.27 -9.84
CA HIS A 167 23.73 -5.71 -10.23
C HIS A 167 23.76 -7.16 -10.73
N SER A 168 22.75 -7.96 -10.38
CA SER A 168 22.56 -9.35 -10.79
C SER A 168 21.08 -9.67 -11.00
N ARG A 169 20.80 -10.81 -11.64
CA ARG A 169 19.43 -11.32 -11.80
C ARG A 169 18.80 -11.61 -10.44
N GLU A 170 19.58 -12.16 -9.52
CA GLU A 170 19.16 -12.57 -8.18
C GLU A 170 18.73 -11.35 -7.36
N HIS A 171 19.47 -10.24 -7.47
CA HIS A 171 19.09 -8.98 -6.81
C HIS A 171 17.74 -8.47 -7.32
N PHE A 172 17.53 -8.46 -8.65
CA PHE A 172 16.25 -8.06 -9.21
C PHE A 172 15.11 -9.00 -8.79
N LEU A 173 15.32 -10.32 -8.82
CA LEU A 173 14.31 -11.30 -8.41
C LEU A 173 13.94 -11.17 -6.93
N SER A 174 14.92 -10.87 -6.07
CA SER A 174 14.67 -10.57 -4.65
C SER A 174 13.83 -9.31 -4.46
N TYR A 175 14.13 -8.25 -5.21
CA TYR A 175 13.32 -7.02 -5.23
C TYR A 175 11.89 -7.28 -5.73
N GLU A 176 11.73 -7.99 -6.85
CA GLU A 176 10.43 -8.37 -7.41
C GLU A 176 9.60 -9.16 -6.39
N ALA A 177 10.19 -10.19 -5.77
CA ALA A 177 9.49 -10.99 -4.76
C ALA A 177 9.06 -10.15 -3.54
N ALA A 178 9.91 -9.22 -3.10
CA ALA A 178 9.60 -8.32 -1.99
C ALA A 178 8.50 -7.32 -2.35
N LEU A 179 8.52 -6.81 -3.58
CA LEU A 179 7.52 -5.88 -4.11
C LEU A 179 6.14 -6.56 -4.18
N ILE A 180 6.07 -7.78 -4.72
CA ILE A 180 4.83 -8.57 -4.79
C ILE A 180 4.30 -8.88 -3.39
N GLU A 181 5.14 -9.35 -2.47
CA GLU A 181 4.71 -9.66 -1.09
C GLU A 181 4.21 -8.40 -0.36
N SER A 182 4.90 -7.27 -0.55
CA SER A 182 4.52 -5.98 0.03
C SER A 182 3.19 -5.49 -0.52
N SER A 183 2.95 -5.63 -1.83
CA SER A 183 1.68 -5.28 -2.45
C SER A 183 0.55 -6.17 -1.95
N ALA A 184 0.77 -7.49 -1.87
CA ALA A 184 -0.23 -8.43 -1.37
C ALA A 184 -0.66 -8.13 0.07
N MET A 185 0.25 -7.65 0.92
CA MET A 185 -0.09 -7.18 2.26
C MET A 185 -0.97 -5.93 2.24
N MET A 186 -0.61 -4.94 1.42
CA MET A 186 -1.38 -3.69 1.28
C MET A 186 -2.77 -3.94 0.69
N GLU A 187 -2.87 -4.81 -0.32
CA GLU A 187 -4.12 -5.25 -0.93
C GLU A 187 -5.03 -5.94 0.09
N ALA A 188 -4.50 -6.89 0.87
CA ALA A 188 -5.27 -7.55 1.93
C ALA A 188 -5.80 -6.55 2.98
N LYS A 189 -5.03 -5.50 3.27
CA LYS A 189 -5.43 -4.40 4.16
C LYS A 189 -6.55 -3.54 3.55
N GLU A 190 -6.47 -3.19 2.27
CA GLU A 190 -7.52 -2.43 1.55
C GLU A 190 -8.82 -3.24 1.45
N ASP A 191 -8.71 -4.53 1.17
CA ASP A 191 -9.83 -5.46 1.08
C ASP A 191 -10.40 -5.84 2.47
N LYS A 192 -9.82 -5.30 3.56
CA LYS A 192 -10.16 -5.58 4.96
C LYS A 192 -10.07 -7.06 5.34
N ASN A 193 -9.28 -7.84 4.61
CA ASN A 193 -8.96 -9.23 4.94
C ASN A 193 -7.83 -9.26 5.97
N TRP A 194 -8.19 -9.03 7.24
CA TRP A 194 -7.23 -8.83 8.33
C TRP A 194 -6.38 -10.06 8.63
N ASP A 195 -6.93 -11.27 8.49
CA ASP A 195 -6.18 -12.51 8.74
C ASP A 195 -5.10 -12.73 7.67
N LEU A 196 -5.45 -12.48 6.40
CA LEU A 196 -4.47 -12.53 5.32
C LEU A 196 -3.41 -11.43 5.52
N ALA A 197 -3.83 -10.20 5.79
CA ALA A 197 -2.90 -9.09 6.05
C ALA A 197 -1.93 -9.42 7.20
N LEU A 198 -2.44 -9.99 8.29
CA LEU A 198 -1.63 -10.42 9.44
C LEU A 198 -0.61 -11.49 9.06
N SER A 199 -1.02 -12.53 8.31
CA SER A 199 -0.10 -13.57 7.85
C SER A 199 1.01 -13.01 6.94
N ARG A 200 0.69 -12.04 6.09
CA ARG A 200 1.63 -11.35 5.21
C ARG A 200 2.60 -10.47 5.98
N VAL A 201 2.12 -9.72 6.99
CA VAL A 201 2.99 -8.93 7.89
C VAL A 201 4.00 -9.82 8.60
N ARG A 202 3.58 -10.98 9.13
CA ARG A 202 4.49 -11.95 9.75
C ARG A 202 5.55 -12.47 8.78
N ASN A 203 5.15 -12.79 7.55
CA ASN A 203 6.07 -13.22 6.51
C ASN A 203 7.11 -12.13 6.16
N ILE A 204 6.65 -10.90 5.98
CA ILE A 204 7.50 -9.73 5.72
C ILE A 204 8.47 -9.48 6.87
N TYR A 205 8.02 -9.57 8.12
CA TYR A 205 8.87 -9.43 9.30
C TYR A 205 10.03 -10.45 9.28
N GLN A 206 9.74 -11.72 9.01
CA GLN A 206 10.80 -12.75 8.94
C GLN A 206 11.75 -12.51 7.77
N LYS A 207 11.24 -12.18 6.58
CA LYS A 207 12.06 -11.86 5.40
C LYS A 207 12.94 -10.64 5.65
N LEU A 208 12.43 -9.59 6.29
CA LEU A 208 13.21 -8.41 6.65
C LEU A 208 14.31 -8.75 7.65
N LYS A 209 14.01 -9.54 8.68
CA LYS A 209 14.99 -9.96 9.68
C LYS A 209 16.14 -10.75 9.03
N ILE A 210 15.84 -11.67 8.12
CA ILE A 210 16.85 -12.42 7.36
C ILE A 210 17.67 -11.46 6.49
N TYR A 211 17.00 -10.57 5.77
CA TYR A 211 17.66 -9.58 4.90
C TYR A 211 18.62 -8.65 5.66
N LEU A 212 18.23 -8.18 6.84
CA LEU A 212 19.07 -7.30 7.68
C LEU A 212 20.23 -8.05 8.35
N ALA A 213 20.14 -9.38 8.50
CA ALA A 213 21.20 -10.20 9.05
C ALA A 213 22.30 -10.55 8.02
N ASP A 214 22.03 -10.35 6.72
CA ASP A 214 23.01 -10.57 5.66
C ASP A 214 23.99 -9.37 5.58
N GLU A 215 25.21 -9.57 6.07
CA GLU A 215 26.24 -8.53 6.13
C GLU A 215 26.68 -8.04 4.75
N GLN A 216 26.77 -8.94 3.76
CA GLN A 216 27.20 -8.60 2.41
C GLN A 216 26.15 -7.71 1.75
N MET A 217 24.88 -8.12 1.85
CA MET A 217 23.76 -7.33 1.39
C MET A 217 23.72 -5.95 2.07
N ARG A 218 23.94 -5.91 3.39
CA ARG A 218 23.96 -4.66 4.16
C ARG A 218 25.02 -3.69 3.65
N LYS A 219 26.25 -4.16 3.41
CA LYS A 219 27.35 -3.35 2.86
C LYS A 219 27.01 -2.80 1.48
N GLU A 220 26.39 -3.61 0.62
CA GLU A 220 25.94 -3.17 -0.71
C GLU A 220 24.89 -2.05 -0.61
N VAL A 221 23.92 -2.16 0.30
CA VAL A 221 22.89 -1.12 0.51
C VAL A 221 23.47 0.15 1.14
N GLU A 222 24.39 0.00 2.09
CA GLU A 222 25.07 1.13 2.73
C GLU A 222 25.84 1.97 1.70
N ALA A 223 26.49 1.31 0.73
CA ALA A 223 27.18 1.97 -0.37
C ALA A 223 26.25 2.65 -1.40
N MET A 224 24.96 2.31 -1.41
CA MET A 224 23.98 2.94 -2.30
C MET A 224 23.51 4.30 -1.76
N PRO A 225 23.26 5.29 -2.66
CA PRO A 225 22.54 6.51 -2.31
C PRO A 225 21.16 6.19 -1.72
N ASP A 226 20.74 6.95 -0.72
CA ASP A 226 19.51 6.70 0.04
C ASP A 226 18.26 6.67 -0.85
N PHE A 227 18.21 7.51 -1.88
CA PHE A 227 17.08 7.57 -2.83
C PHE A 227 16.95 6.30 -3.69
N LEU A 228 18.01 5.49 -3.83
CA LEU A 228 17.99 4.22 -4.55
C LEU A 228 17.69 3.03 -3.64
N ARG A 229 17.94 3.13 -2.33
CA ARG A 229 17.68 2.05 -1.35
C ARG A 229 16.22 1.59 -1.33
N ARG A 230 15.29 2.44 -1.76
CA ARG A 230 13.87 2.06 -1.89
C ARG A 230 13.58 1.01 -2.97
N PHE A 231 14.52 0.78 -3.88
CA PHE A 231 14.45 -0.19 -4.99
C PHE A 231 15.18 -1.51 -4.66
N THR A 232 15.34 -1.82 -3.37
CA THR A 232 15.83 -3.12 -2.89
C THR A 232 14.73 -3.87 -2.16
N ALA A 233 14.94 -5.16 -1.92
CA ALA A 233 13.99 -5.97 -1.16
C ALA A 233 13.74 -5.39 0.26
N GLY A 234 14.80 -4.93 0.94
CA GLY A 234 14.69 -4.30 2.25
C GLY A 234 13.85 -3.02 2.24
N GLY A 235 14.01 -2.17 1.22
CA GLY A 235 13.21 -0.97 1.05
C GLY A 235 11.71 -1.27 0.89
N CYS A 236 11.36 -2.36 0.19
CA CYS A 236 9.98 -2.84 0.10
C CYS A 236 9.46 -3.35 1.45
N TYR A 237 10.20 -4.25 2.09
CA TYR A 237 9.78 -4.85 3.36
C TYR A 237 9.62 -3.83 4.49
N VAL A 238 10.55 -2.88 4.64
CA VAL A 238 10.46 -1.84 5.69
C VAL A 238 9.21 -0.98 5.50
N ARG A 239 8.93 -0.55 4.26
CA ARG A 239 7.73 0.25 3.94
C ARG A 239 6.45 -0.52 4.26
N ALA A 240 6.40 -1.78 3.84
CA ALA A 240 5.25 -2.64 4.07
C ALA A 240 5.06 -2.93 5.58
N LEU A 241 6.13 -3.26 6.29
CA LEU A 241 6.09 -3.55 7.73
C LEU A 241 5.62 -2.34 8.54
N GLY A 242 6.09 -1.12 8.22
CA GLY A 242 5.60 0.11 8.84
C GLY A 242 4.09 0.32 8.65
N SER A 243 3.56 0.08 7.43
CA SER A 243 2.12 0.12 7.17
C SER A 243 1.34 -1.01 7.89
N GLY A 244 2.01 -2.15 8.11
CA GLY A 244 1.51 -3.35 8.77
C GLY A 244 1.34 -3.22 10.29
N ILE A 245 1.96 -2.23 10.95
CA ILE A 245 1.81 -2.00 12.40
C ILE A 245 0.34 -1.82 12.79
N LYS A 246 -0.45 -1.10 11.98
CA LYS A 246 -1.89 -0.90 12.23
C LYS A 246 -2.70 -2.20 12.13
N VAL A 247 -2.21 -3.20 11.41
CA VAL A 247 -2.82 -4.54 11.35
C VAL A 247 -2.57 -5.28 12.66
N LEU A 248 -1.32 -5.25 13.15
CA LEU A 248 -0.90 -5.89 14.40
C LEU A 248 -1.50 -5.24 15.66
N LYS A 249 -1.91 -3.97 15.60
CA LYS A 249 -2.55 -3.28 16.75
C LYS A 249 -4.05 -3.57 16.89
N LYS A 250 -4.65 -4.38 16.02
CA LYS A 250 -6.10 -4.64 16.04
C LYS A 250 -6.54 -5.58 17.14
N THR A 251 -5.69 -6.50 17.58
CA THR A 251 -6.03 -7.50 18.59
C THR A 251 -4.98 -7.55 19.68
N GLU A 252 -5.39 -7.86 20.90
CA GLU A 252 -4.48 -7.92 22.05
C GLU A 252 -3.39 -8.99 21.87
N GLN A 253 -3.73 -10.11 21.23
CA GLN A 253 -2.82 -11.23 20.98
C GLN A 253 -1.65 -10.87 20.05
N THR A 254 -1.77 -9.81 19.24
CA THR A 254 -0.76 -9.42 18.25
C THR A 254 0.04 -8.17 18.66
N LEU A 255 -0.21 -7.61 19.85
CA LEU A 255 0.51 -6.43 20.36
C LEU A 255 2.01 -6.68 20.57
N GLY A 256 2.40 -7.88 21.03
CA GLY A 256 3.80 -8.25 21.16
C GLY A 256 4.53 -8.31 19.81
N GLU A 257 3.83 -8.73 18.76
CA GLU A 257 4.35 -8.69 17.39
C GLU A 257 4.46 -7.24 16.88
N ALA A 258 3.51 -6.37 17.23
CA ALA A 258 3.58 -4.94 16.93
C ALA A 258 4.81 -4.29 17.57
N GLU A 259 5.08 -4.58 18.84
CA GLU A 259 6.28 -4.12 19.57
C GLU A 259 7.55 -4.60 18.86
N ALA A 260 7.66 -5.90 18.56
CA ALA A 260 8.82 -6.47 17.88
C ALA A 260 9.06 -5.86 16.49
N CYS A 261 7.99 -5.61 15.72
CA CYS A 261 8.10 -4.97 14.40
C CYS A 261 8.55 -3.51 14.52
N LEU A 262 7.99 -2.73 15.45
CA LEU A 262 8.39 -1.34 15.68
C LEU A 262 9.86 -1.24 16.14
N LEU A 263 10.30 -2.12 17.04
CA LEU A 263 11.69 -2.17 17.48
C LEU A 263 12.62 -2.52 16.30
N LEU A 264 12.29 -3.53 15.48
CA LEU A 264 13.09 -3.87 14.29
C LEU A 264 13.19 -2.69 13.31
N LEU A 265 12.08 -1.96 13.08
CA LEU A 265 12.05 -0.76 12.22
C LEU A 265 12.92 0.38 12.77
N LEU A 266 12.94 0.55 14.10
CA LEU A 266 13.71 1.58 14.80
C LEU A 266 15.19 1.22 14.97
N ASP A 267 15.54 -0.05 15.03
CA ASP A 267 16.93 -0.51 15.21
C ASP A 267 17.71 -0.44 13.90
N GLN A 268 17.07 -0.68 12.75
CA GLN A 268 17.69 -0.47 11.43
C GLN A 268 17.81 1.02 11.08
N ARG A 269 18.87 1.41 10.36
CA ARG A 269 19.15 2.80 9.96
C ARG A 269 19.27 3.00 8.44
N LEU A 270 18.93 1.99 7.65
CA LEU A 270 19.17 1.98 6.20
C LEU A 270 18.02 2.57 5.39
N PHE A 271 16.78 2.28 5.81
CA PHE A 271 15.58 2.54 5.05
C PHE A 271 14.60 3.43 5.82
N SER A 272 13.87 4.26 5.07
CA SER A 272 12.73 5.05 5.58
C SER A 272 13.03 5.84 6.86
N ARG A 273 14.24 6.42 6.95
CA ARG A 273 14.69 7.20 8.13
C ARG A 273 13.71 8.32 8.49
N HIS A 274 13.08 8.95 7.49
CA HIS A 274 12.08 10.01 7.65
C HIS A 274 10.84 9.56 8.42
N ARG A 275 10.60 8.25 8.58
CA ARG A 275 9.47 7.69 9.33
C ARG A 275 9.80 7.34 10.77
N ARG A 276 11.04 7.52 11.22
CA ARG A 276 11.44 7.13 12.58
C ARG A 276 10.64 7.88 13.65
N GLY A 277 10.31 9.15 13.40
CA GLY A 277 9.44 9.94 14.26
C GLY A 277 8.05 9.30 14.43
N GLU A 278 7.40 8.96 13.31
CA GLU A 278 6.14 8.21 13.27
C GLU A 278 6.24 6.89 14.06
N TRP A 279 7.33 6.14 13.90
CA TRP A 279 7.51 4.86 14.58
C TRP A 279 7.76 5.01 16.09
N PHE A 280 8.52 6.02 16.52
CA PHE A 280 8.68 6.31 17.96
C PHE A 280 7.35 6.72 18.59
N GLU A 281 6.56 7.54 17.89
CA GLU A 281 5.22 7.89 18.36
C GLU A 281 4.31 6.67 18.44
N GLU A 282 4.27 5.83 17.40
CA GLU A 282 3.47 4.61 17.38
C GLU A 282 3.88 3.61 18.48
N LEU A 283 5.18 3.52 18.80
CA LEU A 283 5.71 2.72 19.90
C LEU A 283 5.30 3.29 21.27
N ALA A 284 5.40 4.60 21.46
CA ALA A 284 4.92 5.25 22.67
C ALA A 284 3.41 5.06 22.86
N LEU A 285 2.63 5.19 21.78
CA LEU A 285 1.19 4.95 21.75
C LEU A 285 0.85 3.49 22.10
N LEU A 286 1.58 2.53 21.53
CA LEU A 286 1.42 1.11 21.83
C LEU A 286 1.63 0.86 23.33
N TYR A 287 2.71 1.37 23.90
CA TYR A 287 3.00 1.21 25.32
C TYR A 287 1.95 1.89 26.20
N GLN A 288 1.55 3.10 25.85
CA GLN A 288 0.62 3.88 26.65
C GLN A 288 -0.83 3.35 26.61
N HIS A 289 -1.37 3.10 25.42
CA HIS A 289 -2.79 2.81 25.25
C HIS A 289 -3.10 1.33 25.29
N ASN A 290 -2.24 0.51 24.68
CA ASN A 290 -2.49 -0.93 24.54
C ASN A 290 -1.89 -1.71 25.71
N ILE A 291 -0.59 -1.52 25.99
CA ILE A 291 0.14 -2.25 27.04
C ILE A 291 -0.07 -1.61 28.43
N LYS A 292 -0.44 -0.33 28.49
CA LYS A 292 -0.64 0.47 29.71
C LYS A 292 0.63 0.62 30.57
N ASP A 293 1.79 0.68 29.93
CA ASP A 293 3.09 0.91 30.54
C ASP A 293 3.62 2.32 30.21
N ASN A 294 3.41 3.25 31.13
CA ASN A 294 3.88 4.63 30.97
C ASN A 294 5.41 4.74 31.03
N VAL A 295 6.12 3.81 31.69
CA VAL A 295 7.58 3.85 31.78
C VAL A 295 8.18 3.50 30.43
N LYS A 296 7.73 2.41 29.81
CA LYS A 296 8.12 2.06 28.43
C LYS A 296 7.73 3.14 27.43
N ALA A 297 6.53 3.72 27.55
CA ALA A 297 6.11 4.84 26.70
C ALA A 297 7.06 6.03 26.82
N THR A 298 7.47 6.38 28.05
CA THR A 298 8.42 7.45 28.34
C THR A 298 9.80 7.16 27.75
N GLN A 299 10.29 5.93 27.88
CA GLN A 299 11.56 5.50 27.30
C GLN A 299 11.55 5.59 25.77
N ALA A 300 10.44 5.22 25.12
CA ALA A 300 10.28 5.37 23.68
C ALA A 300 10.33 6.85 23.25
N VAL A 301 9.63 7.75 23.96
CA VAL A 301 9.66 9.20 23.69
C VAL A 301 11.06 9.77 23.89
N LEU A 302 11.75 9.43 24.99
CA LEU A 302 13.12 9.89 25.26
C LEU A 302 14.11 9.39 24.20
N ARG A 303 13.99 8.12 23.76
CA ARG A 303 14.79 7.60 22.64
C ARG A 303 14.52 8.37 21.36
N GLY A 304 13.26 8.66 21.05
CA GLY A 304 12.86 9.43 19.87
C GLY A 304 13.44 10.85 19.88
N LEU A 305 13.26 11.60 20.98
CA LEU A 305 13.78 12.97 21.09
C LEU A 305 15.31 13.06 20.93
N ARG A 306 16.03 11.99 21.27
CA ARG A 306 17.49 11.87 21.11
C ARG A 306 17.92 11.31 19.75
N ASP A 307 16.98 10.87 18.92
CA ASP A 307 17.31 10.29 17.63
C ASP A 307 17.74 11.37 16.64
N GLU A 308 18.82 11.10 15.91
CA GLU A 308 19.42 12.05 14.97
C GLU A 308 18.60 12.23 13.68
N TYR A 309 17.76 11.25 13.33
CA TYR A 309 17.05 11.22 12.05
C TYR A 309 15.59 11.69 12.13
N ILE A 310 15.07 12.05 13.31
CA ILE A 310 13.70 12.56 13.38
C ILE A 310 13.63 14.01 12.92
N ASP A 311 12.61 14.30 12.11
CA ASP A 311 12.33 15.65 11.62
C ASP A 311 11.76 16.57 12.72
N LEU A 312 11.75 17.87 12.43
CA LEU A 312 11.29 18.89 13.38
C LEU A 312 9.81 18.67 13.79
N VAL A 313 8.96 18.30 12.84
CA VAL A 313 7.53 18.04 13.09
C VAL A 313 7.38 16.91 14.11
N SER A 314 8.08 15.80 13.90
CA SER A 314 8.09 14.64 14.78
C SER A 314 8.68 14.99 16.15
N ARG A 315 9.70 15.84 16.22
CA ARG A 315 10.23 16.36 17.50
C ARG A 315 9.13 17.06 18.30
N HIS A 316 8.39 17.99 17.68
CA HIS A 316 7.27 18.67 18.36
C HIS A 316 6.16 17.70 18.77
N THR A 317 5.80 16.74 17.91
CA THR A 317 4.82 15.71 18.24
C THR A 317 5.24 14.88 19.46
N LEU A 318 6.51 14.47 19.54
CA LEU A 318 7.06 13.76 20.69
C LEU A 318 7.15 14.67 21.94
N CYS A 319 7.44 15.96 21.79
CA CYS A 319 7.40 16.93 22.89
C CYS A 319 5.98 17.14 23.45
N ALA A 320 4.95 17.13 22.61
CA ALA A 320 3.56 17.16 23.06
C ALA A 320 3.21 15.87 23.83
N ARG A 321 3.68 14.72 23.33
CA ARG A 321 3.54 13.43 24.03
C ARG A 321 4.23 13.43 25.38
N ALA A 322 5.45 13.97 25.46
CA ALA A 322 6.22 14.13 26.68
C ALA A 322 5.45 14.93 27.73
N ALA A 323 4.92 16.10 27.37
CA ALA A 323 4.12 16.93 28.27
C ALA A 323 2.86 16.20 28.78
N MET A 324 2.18 15.45 27.91
CA MET A 324 1.04 14.64 28.30
C MET A 324 1.41 13.54 29.31
N LEU A 325 2.57 12.89 29.13
CA LEU A 325 3.07 11.87 30.03
C LEU A 325 3.49 12.47 31.40
N GLU A 326 4.14 13.62 31.40
CA GLU A 326 4.49 14.38 32.62
C GLU A 326 3.25 14.73 33.46
N GLY A 327 2.18 15.20 32.81
CA GLY A 327 0.94 15.62 33.46
C GLY A 327 0.04 14.48 33.99
N ARG A 328 0.43 13.21 33.83
CA ARG A 328 -0.38 12.06 34.26
C ARG A 328 -0.40 11.91 35.79
N LYS A 329 -1.60 12.00 36.36
CA LYS A 329 -1.84 11.75 37.81
C LYS A 329 -2.01 10.27 38.16
N LYS A 330 -2.74 9.49 37.33
CA LYS A 330 -3.00 8.05 37.55
C LYS A 330 -1.88 7.20 36.94
N ASN A 331 -1.31 6.28 37.72
CA ASN A 331 -0.08 5.54 37.37
C ASN A 331 1.02 6.51 36.89
N GLY A 332 1.20 7.58 37.67
CA GLY A 332 2.11 8.68 37.37
C GLY A 332 3.56 8.22 37.26
N LEU A 333 4.34 8.99 36.52
CA LEU A 333 5.76 8.73 36.35
C LEU A 333 6.55 9.08 37.61
N LYS A 334 7.64 8.35 37.83
CA LYS A 334 8.66 8.72 38.84
C LYS A 334 9.30 10.05 38.44
N ASP A 335 9.66 10.87 39.42
CA ASP A 335 10.07 12.25 39.15
C ASP A 335 11.32 12.33 38.26
N TYR A 336 12.31 11.45 38.43
CA TYR A 336 13.47 11.41 37.54
C TYR A 336 13.12 11.21 36.05
N LEU A 337 12.01 10.54 35.74
CA LEU A 337 11.54 10.38 34.35
C LEU A 337 10.85 11.65 33.85
N LYS A 338 10.12 12.36 34.71
CA LYS A 338 9.55 13.67 34.39
C LYS A 338 10.66 14.68 34.14
N ASP A 339 11.67 14.70 35.01
CA ASP A 339 12.84 15.58 34.88
C ASP A 339 13.58 15.30 33.56
N ALA A 340 13.75 14.01 33.21
CA ALA A 340 14.34 13.63 31.93
C ALA A 340 13.52 14.09 30.71
N LEU A 341 12.19 13.99 30.77
CA LEU A 341 11.31 14.47 29.70
C LEU A 341 11.36 16.00 29.58
N ALA A 342 11.25 16.71 30.71
CA ALA A 342 11.33 18.17 30.77
C ALA A 342 12.67 18.67 30.23
N ALA A 343 13.78 18.02 30.59
CA ALA A 343 15.10 18.34 30.07
C ALA A 343 15.19 18.18 28.55
N GLN A 344 14.64 17.10 27.98
CA GLN A 344 14.65 16.91 26.51
C GLN A 344 13.70 17.88 25.80
N ARG A 345 12.53 18.17 26.38
CA ARG A 345 11.59 19.18 25.86
C ARG A 345 12.23 20.57 25.83
N GLY A 346 12.98 20.94 26.86
CA GLY A 346 13.65 22.24 26.96
C GLY A 346 14.72 22.47 25.88
N LEU A 347 15.15 21.44 25.16
CA LEU A 347 16.06 21.56 24.02
C LEU A 347 15.34 21.87 22.70
N VAL A 348 14.01 21.73 22.66
CA VAL A 348 13.20 22.01 21.48
C VAL A 348 12.61 23.40 21.61
N GLU A 349 12.87 24.24 20.61
CA GLU A 349 12.33 25.60 20.55
C GLU A 349 10.80 25.57 20.63
N SER A 350 10.21 26.51 21.37
CA SER A 350 8.76 26.61 21.43
C SER A 350 8.23 27.25 20.16
N LEU A 351 7.13 26.72 19.63
CA LEU A 351 6.41 27.39 18.55
C LEU A 351 5.52 28.47 19.14
N GLU A 352 5.45 29.62 18.46
CA GLU A 352 4.46 30.65 18.77
C GLU A 352 3.07 30.17 18.36
N GLU A 353 2.08 30.40 19.21
CA GLU A 353 0.69 30.11 18.86
C GLU A 353 0.21 31.13 17.83
N PRO A 354 -0.28 30.69 16.65
CA PRO A 354 -0.80 31.61 15.65
C PRO A 354 -2.10 32.26 16.14
N PRO A 355 -2.41 33.50 15.70
CA PRO A 355 -3.70 34.13 15.97
C PRO A 355 -4.85 33.23 15.53
N SER A 356 -5.87 33.12 16.38
CA SER A 356 -7.04 32.26 16.13
C SER A 356 -8.33 33.09 16.12
N VAL A 357 -9.22 32.77 15.17
CA VAL A 357 -10.56 33.37 15.06
C VAL A 357 -11.59 32.25 15.15
N THR A 358 -12.54 32.39 16.07
CA THR A 358 -13.62 31.42 16.27
C THR A 358 -14.87 31.86 15.53
N ILE A 359 -15.34 31.01 14.61
CA ILE A 359 -16.55 31.23 13.81
C ILE A 359 -17.62 30.23 14.26
N SER A 360 -18.82 30.72 14.60
CA SER A 360 -19.95 29.88 14.98
C SER A 360 -20.95 29.76 13.84
N GLN A 361 -21.31 28.53 13.48
CA GLN A 361 -22.29 28.25 12.42
C GLN A 361 -23.15 27.03 12.77
N GLN A 362 -24.41 27.04 12.33
CA GLN A 362 -25.32 25.92 12.53
C GLN A 362 -24.89 24.69 11.72
N ILE A 363 -24.80 23.54 12.38
CA ILE A 363 -24.51 22.24 11.78
C ILE A 363 -25.81 21.61 11.25
N LEU A 364 -25.71 20.83 10.18
CA LEU A 364 -26.83 20.02 9.69
C LEU A 364 -27.15 18.89 10.69
N ASN A 365 -28.42 18.80 11.10
CA ASN A 365 -28.89 17.87 12.14
C ASN A 365 -28.62 16.38 11.85
N SER A 366 -28.32 16.00 10.60
CA SER A 366 -28.04 14.61 10.19
C SER A 366 -26.55 14.22 10.20
N SER A 367 -25.66 15.09 10.70
CA SER A 367 -24.22 14.80 10.74
C SER A 367 -23.91 13.64 11.70
N ARG A 368 -23.27 12.58 11.20
CA ARG A 368 -22.84 11.41 11.99
C ARG A 368 -21.33 11.48 12.28
N PRO A 369 -20.85 10.93 13.41
CA PRO A 369 -19.41 10.78 13.66
C PRO A 369 -18.72 10.04 12.51
N GLY A 370 -17.60 10.57 12.03
CA GLY A 370 -16.81 9.98 10.94
C GLY A 370 -17.22 10.41 9.52
N LEU A 371 -18.27 11.24 9.37
CA LEU A 371 -18.60 11.90 8.10
C LEU A 371 -18.14 13.36 8.11
N LYS A 372 -17.89 13.93 6.91
CA LYS A 372 -17.58 15.35 6.75
C LYS A 372 -18.75 16.17 7.33
N GLN A 373 -18.44 17.08 8.24
CA GLN A 373 -19.45 17.98 8.81
C GLN A 373 -19.94 18.96 7.75
N VAL A 374 -21.25 19.18 7.73
CA VAL A 374 -21.95 20.07 6.79
C VAL A 374 -22.68 21.13 7.59
N TYR A 375 -22.58 22.39 7.14
CA TYR A 375 -23.12 23.56 7.82
C TYR A 375 -24.27 24.16 7.01
N VAL A 376 -25.23 24.77 7.70
CA VAL A 376 -26.40 25.40 7.09
C VAL A 376 -26.22 26.91 7.14
N GLN A 377 -26.22 27.58 5.98
CA GLN A 377 -26.22 29.03 5.86
C GLN A 377 -27.57 29.49 5.31
N ASN A 378 -28.21 30.44 5.99
CA ASN A 378 -29.45 31.04 5.52
C ASN A 378 -29.11 32.18 4.55
N SER A 379 -29.67 32.14 3.34
CA SER A 379 -29.52 33.19 2.32
C SER A 379 -30.91 33.66 1.86
N ALA A 380 -30.97 34.79 1.14
CA ALA A 380 -32.21 35.31 0.58
C ALA A 380 -32.90 34.32 -0.40
N GLY A 381 -32.14 33.38 -0.98
CA GLY A 381 -32.64 32.31 -1.85
C GLY A 381 -32.98 31.00 -1.13
N GLY A 382 -32.92 30.95 0.21
CA GLY A 382 -33.17 29.77 1.01
C GLY A 382 -31.94 29.25 1.77
N GLN A 383 -32.01 28.01 2.24
CA GLN A 383 -30.91 27.35 2.97
C GLN A 383 -29.86 26.80 2.00
N MET A 384 -28.61 27.18 2.21
CA MET A 384 -27.45 26.65 1.50
C MET A 384 -26.66 25.72 2.41
N LEU A 385 -26.23 24.58 1.88
CA LEU A 385 -25.35 23.64 2.57
C LEU A 385 -23.90 23.96 2.21
N SER A 386 -23.05 24.10 3.22
CA SER A 386 -21.67 24.55 3.08
C SER A 386 -20.69 23.64 3.83
N SER A 387 -19.47 23.54 3.33
CA SER A 387 -18.36 22.93 4.09
C SER A 387 -17.81 23.89 5.14
N VAL A 388 -16.95 23.40 6.03
CA VAL A 388 -16.29 24.25 7.03
C VAL A 388 -15.43 25.34 6.38
N GLU A 389 -14.77 25.01 5.27
CA GLU A 389 -13.90 25.94 4.54
C GLU A 389 -14.70 27.08 3.90
N GLU A 390 -15.90 26.77 3.39
CA GLU A 390 -16.79 27.76 2.78
C GLU A 390 -17.40 28.70 3.83
N VAL A 391 -17.72 28.19 5.01
CA VAL A 391 -18.14 29.01 6.15
C VAL A 391 -17.04 29.99 6.56
N ALA A 392 -15.79 29.53 6.65
CA ALA A 392 -14.65 30.38 6.95
C ALA A 392 -14.44 31.45 5.86
N ARG A 393 -14.51 31.05 4.58
CA ARG A 393 -14.38 31.96 3.44
C ARG A 393 -15.41 33.08 3.48
N GLU A 394 -16.67 32.74 3.76
CA GLU A 394 -17.76 33.71 3.82
C GLU A 394 -17.59 34.70 4.99
N HIS A 395 -17.09 34.24 6.13
CA HIS A 395 -16.75 35.11 7.25
C HIS A 395 -15.71 36.16 6.87
N PHE A 396 -14.59 35.75 6.26
CA PHE A 396 -13.56 36.69 5.82
C PHE A 396 -14.01 37.58 4.66
N ARG A 397 -14.90 37.09 3.79
CA ARG A 397 -15.51 37.92 2.74
C ARG A 397 -16.29 39.10 3.33
N HIS A 398 -17.05 38.88 4.41
CA HIS A 398 -17.74 39.95 5.13
C HIS A 398 -16.79 40.95 5.81
N GLN A 399 -15.53 40.57 6.06
CA GLN A 399 -14.48 41.47 6.55
C GLN A 399 -13.73 42.21 5.45
N GLY A 400 -14.13 42.04 4.17
CA GLY A 400 -13.52 42.72 3.03
C GLY A 400 -12.48 41.89 2.26
N PHE A 401 -12.23 40.64 2.64
CA PHE A 401 -11.36 39.75 1.87
C PHE A 401 -12.11 39.14 0.68
N THR A 402 -12.16 39.87 -0.44
CA THR A 402 -12.98 39.51 -1.62
C THR A 402 -12.38 38.42 -2.51
N TYR A 403 -11.10 38.09 -2.33
CA TYR A 403 -10.38 37.04 -3.06
C TYR A 403 -9.90 35.96 -2.11
N GLY A 404 -10.11 34.69 -2.46
CA GLY A 404 -9.65 33.56 -1.67
C GLY A 404 -10.23 32.24 -2.17
N GLY A 405 -9.46 31.16 -2.04
CA GLY A 405 -9.86 29.81 -2.39
C GLY A 405 -9.30 28.80 -1.38
N HIS A 406 -9.93 27.65 -1.29
CA HIS A 406 -9.43 26.53 -0.49
C HIS A 406 -8.56 25.61 -1.36
N ASP A 407 -7.28 25.45 -1.02
CA ASP A 407 -6.31 24.73 -1.87
C ASP A 407 -5.37 23.76 -1.13
N GLU A 408 -5.47 23.65 0.20
CA GLU A 408 -4.59 22.81 1.05
C GLU A 408 -3.07 22.98 0.78
N GLY A 409 -2.65 24.22 0.51
CA GLY A 409 -1.28 24.61 0.18
C GLY A 409 -0.91 24.43 -1.29
N GLY A 410 -1.89 24.19 -2.18
CA GLY A 410 -1.71 24.01 -3.61
C GLY A 410 -1.01 25.19 -4.30
N ILE A 411 -1.40 26.43 -3.97
CA ILE A 411 -0.79 27.66 -4.48
C ILE A 411 0.67 27.75 -4.02
N ILE A 412 0.95 27.53 -2.73
CA ILE A 412 2.33 27.57 -2.23
C ILE A 412 3.21 26.52 -2.91
N LYS A 413 2.72 25.27 -3.04
CA LYS A 413 3.43 24.22 -3.79
C LYS A 413 3.65 24.63 -5.24
N SER A 414 2.64 25.17 -5.91
CA SER A 414 2.72 25.62 -7.31
C SER A 414 3.73 26.75 -7.48
N LEU A 415 3.76 27.71 -6.56
CA LEU A 415 4.75 28.78 -6.54
C LEU A 415 6.16 28.21 -6.37
N ILE A 416 6.37 27.30 -5.42
CA ILE A 416 7.67 26.63 -5.23
C ILE A 416 8.08 25.89 -6.50
N PHE A 417 7.20 25.08 -7.10
CA PHE A 417 7.54 24.36 -8.33
C PHE A 417 7.83 25.30 -9.50
N THR A 418 7.09 26.39 -9.63
CA THR A 418 7.30 27.37 -10.70
C THR A 418 8.62 28.12 -10.51
N CYS A 419 8.89 28.57 -9.29
CA CYS A 419 10.11 29.30 -8.96
C CYS A 419 11.35 28.40 -9.04
N PHE A 420 11.27 27.14 -8.61
CA PHE A 420 12.42 26.24 -8.50
C PHE A 420 12.47 25.17 -9.59
N TRP A 421 11.74 25.35 -10.70
CA TRP A 421 11.61 24.34 -11.75
C TRP A 421 12.97 23.85 -12.26
N ASN A 422 13.87 24.78 -12.57
CA ASN A 422 15.20 24.45 -13.11
C ASN A 422 16.09 23.75 -12.07
N GLU A 423 15.97 24.10 -10.80
CA GLU A 423 16.77 23.49 -9.72
C GLU A 423 16.25 22.07 -9.41
N ILE A 424 14.95 21.83 -9.60
CA ILE A 424 14.32 20.53 -9.42
C ILE A 424 14.62 19.59 -10.59
N TYR A 425 14.48 20.06 -11.84
CA TYR A 425 14.55 19.22 -13.04
C TYR A 425 15.86 19.34 -13.83
N GLY A 426 16.65 20.41 -13.61
CA GLY A 426 17.92 20.63 -14.30
C GLY A 426 19.07 19.80 -13.73
N GLU A 427 19.03 19.45 -12.45
CA GLU A 427 19.98 18.51 -11.86
C GLU A 427 19.58 17.08 -12.23
N THR A 428 20.46 16.37 -12.93
CA THR A 428 20.18 15.03 -13.47
C THR A 428 21.00 13.95 -12.81
N MET A 429 21.96 14.32 -11.95
CA MET A 429 22.82 13.41 -11.21
C MET A 429 22.87 13.77 -9.72
N ALA A 430 23.02 12.76 -8.88
CA ALA A 430 23.29 12.90 -7.45
C ALA A 430 24.12 11.72 -6.96
N ASP A 431 25.17 11.98 -6.18
CA ASP A 431 26.02 10.94 -5.60
C ASP A 431 26.57 9.97 -6.66
N GLY A 432 26.91 10.48 -7.86
CA GLY A 432 27.37 9.69 -9.01
C GLY A 432 26.27 8.89 -9.74
N ASN A 433 25.01 9.11 -9.42
CA ASN A 433 23.88 8.33 -9.92
C ASN A 433 22.80 9.20 -10.57
N GLY A 434 22.11 8.65 -11.56
CA GLY A 434 21.06 9.35 -12.30
C GLY A 434 19.80 9.60 -11.46
N LEU A 435 19.18 10.75 -11.68
CA LEU A 435 17.93 11.15 -11.02
C LEU A 435 16.69 10.91 -11.90
N PHE A 436 16.88 10.76 -13.21
CA PHE A 436 15.83 10.54 -14.20
C PHE A 436 16.17 9.35 -15.08
N HIS A 437 15.46 8.24 -14.89
CA HIS A 437 15.67 6.96 -15.58
C HIS A 437 14.65 6.71 -16.70
N SER A 438 13.57 7.49 -16.74
CA SER A 438 12.41 7.37 -17.63
C SER A 438 11.86 8.75 -17.96
N GLU A 439 11.31 8.90 -19.17
CA GLU A 439 10.61 10.12 -19.64
C GLU A 439 9.26 10.36 -18.93
N TYR A 440 8.76 9.37 -18.20
CA TYR A 440 7.47 9.45 -17.49
C TYR A 440 7.62 9.88 -16.02
N GLN A 441 8.82 10.28 -15.60
CA GLN A 441 9.02 10.80 -14.25
C GLN A 441 8.43 12.20 -14.12
N THR A 442 7.60 12.38 -13.09
CA THR A 442 7.07 13.69 -12.68
C THR A 442 7.97 14.40 -11.68
N MET A 443 8.96 13.69 -11.12
CA MET A 443 9.89 14.17 -10.10
C MET A 443 11.21 13.38 -10.17
N PRO A 444 12.35 13.97 -9.75
CA PRO A 444 13.61 13.23 -9.63
C PRO A 444 13.49 12.11 -8.61
N LEU A 445 14.32 11.06 -8.75
CA LEU A 445 14.26 9.90 -7.85
C LEU A 445 14.53 10.25 -6.38
N ASP A 446 15.29 11.32 -6.14
CA ASP A 446 15.62 11.81 -4.81
C ASP A 446 14.60 12.80 -4.22
N TRP A 447 13.46 13.05 -4.87
CA TRP A 447 12.45 14.00 -4.38
C TRP A 447 11.98 13.77 -2.93
N ASN A 448 11.86 12.51 -2.51
CA ASN A 448 11.45 12.14 -1.15
C ASN A 448 12.65 11.66 -0.29
N SER A 449 13.86 12.03 -0.69
CA SER A 449 15.08 11.82 0.08
C SER A 449 15.24 12.93 1.11
N GLU A 450 15.73 12.59 2.29
CA GLU A 450 16.08 13.58 3.32
C GLU A 450 17.19 14.53 2.87
N THR A 451 18.03 14.08 1.94
CA THR A 451 19.16 14.85 1.42
C THR A 451 18.84 15.53 0.09
N PHE A 452 17.57 15.56 -0.35
CA PHE A 452 17.13 16.28 -1.55
C PHE A 452 17.59 17.75 -1.54
N TYR A 453 17.31 18.44 -0.43
CA TYR A 453 17.67 19.84 -0.23
C TYR A 453 19.19 20.00 -0.18
N ASP A 454 19.89 19.14 0.58
CA ASP A 454 21.34 19.24 0.77
C ASP A 454 22.12 19.11 -0.53
N ARG A 455 21.70 18.21 -1.43
CA ARG A 455 22.31 18.04 -2.77
C ARG A 455 22.20 19.28 -3.64
N ARG A 456 21.17 20.11 -3.41
CA ARG A 456 20.88 21.31 -4.21
C ARG A 456 21.04 22.60 -3.40
N ARG A 457 21.60 22.54 -2.20
CA ARG A 457 21.56 23.62 -1.22
C ARG A 457 22.09 24.92 -1.80
N GLU A 458 23.26 24.88 -2.43
CA GLU A 458 23.90 26.07 -2.99
C GLU A 458 23.08 26.66 -4.15
N ASN A 459 22.56 25.82 -5.05
CA ASN A 459 21.72 26.28 -6.16
C ASN A 459 20.40 26.89 -5.65
N LEU A 460 19.72 26.22 -4.71
CA LEU A 460 18.49 26.72 -4.11
C LEU A 460 18.72 28.04 -3.35
N LYS A 461 19.81 28.13 -2.58
CA LYS A 461 20.19 29.35 -1.85
C LYS A 461 20.59 30.50 -2.77
N SER A 462 21.20 30.22 -3.92
CA SER A 462 21.59 31.28 -4.87
C SER A 462 20.39 31.96 -5.54
N LYS A 463 19.23 31.28 -5.53
CA LYS A 463 17.98 31.75 -6.13
C LYS A 463 17.04 32.43 -5.15
N LEU A 464 17.13 32.07 -3.87
CA LEU A 464 16.47 32.73 -2.75
C LEU A 464 17.20 34.04 -2.42
#